data_AF-F3G751-F1
#
_entry.id   AF-F3G751-F1
#
_cell.length_a   1.000
_cell.length_b   1.000
_cell.length_c   1.000
_cell.angle_alpha   90.00
_cell.angle_beta   90.00
_cell.angle_gamma   90.00
#
_symmetry.space_group_name_H-M   'P 1'
#
loop_
_entity.id
_entity.type
_entity.pdbx_description
1 polymer ?
#
loop_
_entity_poly.entity_id
_entity_poly.type
_entity_poly.pdbx_seq_one_letter_code
_entity_poly.pdbx_strand_id
1 'polypeptide(L)'
;MKIDDIDAFVAVIRCQSISHAAESLDLTQPAITRRVQNFEQALGVELFDRNTKPLKPTPMGLQVYQKCLAILREMDSLRELVASDTPPSGLLRLGVPQTIGDVVLLDALKQLRGEFPDLRAQVSTGWGSHLIGKIENGELDAAAALFPAGKIFPDNIIGQSIGKMELVVVCAKGLAPKKPGKLADCYEQGWVLNPDGCGFRAGLQRTLTDQGLSMKVNLETFGTELQLGLVADGMGLGLVPRPLLERSAHREQLVALPLKDFKPVMDLWLFYPRFLGNLQAPVEAFGALVARSLKPVSAAA
;
A
#
# COMPACT_ATOMS: atom_id res chain seq x y z
N MET A 1 33.59 -7.09 7.87
CA MET A 1 32.21 -6.62 7.73
C MET A 1 31.51 -6.77 9.06
N LYS A 2 31.10 -5.65 9.71
CA LYS A 2 30.34 -5.67 10.96
C LYS A 2 28.91 -5.20 10.70
N ILE A 3 27.99 -5.57 11.59
CA ILE A 3 26.57 -5.19 11.51
C ILE A 3 26.41 -3.68 11.63
N ASP A 4 27.12 -3.10 12.60
CA ASP A 4 27.28 -1.65 12.78
C ASP A 4 27.68 -0.89 11.50
N ASP A 5 28.43 -1.52 10.60
CA ASP A 5 28.83 -0.93 9.32
C ASP A 5 27.65 -0.93 8.32
N ILE A 6 26.81 -1.97 8.37
CA ILE A 6 25.57 -2.10 7.59
C ILE A 6 24.54 -1.06 8.03
N ASP A 7 24.34 -0.88 9.34
CA ASP A 7 23.41 0.11 9.90
C ASP A 7 23.77 1.53 9.46
N ALA A 8 25.06 1.88 9.52
CA ALA A 8 25.54 3.19 9.08
C ALA A 8 25.30 3.42 7.58
N PHE A 9 25.56 2.42 6.75
CA PHE A 9 25.30 2.48 5.31
C PHE A 9 23.80 2.71 5.00
N VAL A 10 22.93 1.91 5.63
CA VAL A 10 21.47 2.02 5.48
C VAL A 10 20.97 3.40 5.95
N ALA A 11 21.45 3.88 7.09
CA ALA A 11 21.06 5.18 7.64
C ALA A 11 21.46 6.35 6.72
N VAL A 12 22.67 6.34 6.15
CA VAL A 12 23.12 7.40 5.24
C VAL A 12 22.25 7.46 3.98
N ILE A 13 21.86 6.31 3.41
CA ILE A 13 20.94 6.28 2.25
C ILE A 13 19.56 6.82 2.63
N ARG A 14 18.99 6.38 3.76
CA ARG A 14 17.65 6.82 4.21
C ARG A 14 17.60 8.32 4.51
N CYS A 15 18.59 8.84 5.22
CA CYS A 15 18.64 10.23 5.63
C CYS A 15 19.15 11.17 4.53
N GLN A 16 19.75 10.64 3.45
CA GLN A 16 20.43 11.40 2.40
C GLN A 16 21.45 12.42 2.96
N SER A 17 21.97 12.15 4.15
CA SER A 17 22.79 13.07 4.93
C SER A 17 23.56 12.31 6.01
N ILE A 18 24.87 12.50 6.05
CA ILE A 18 25.74 11.92 7.09
C ILE A 18 25.41 12.51 8.45
N SER A 19 25.07 13.81 8.52
CA SER A 19 24.72 14.48 9.76
C SER A 19 23.46 13.89 10.39
N HIS A 20 22.37 13.79 9.61
CA HIS A 20 21.12 13.21 10.12
C HIS A 20 21.26 11.70 10.39
N ALA A 21 22.07 10.97 9.62
CA ALA A 21 22.36 9.56 9.91
C ALA A 21 23.10 9.39 11.25
N ALA A 22 24.04 10.29 11.55
CA ALA A 22 24.77 10.30 12.81
C ALA A 22 23.84 10.57 14.01
N GLU A 23 22.94 11.54 13.88
CA GLU A 23 21.90 11.80 14.89
C GLU A 23 20.98 10.59 15.06
N SER A 24 20.55 9.94 13.97
CA SER A 24 19.61 8.80 14.05
C SER A 24 20.18 7.55 14.74
N LEU A 25 21.51 7.45 14.84
CA LEU A 25 22.22 6.31 15.44
C LEU A 25 22.97 6.68 16.72
N ASP A 26 22.78 7.90 17.25
CA ASP A 26 23.52 8.44 18.40
C ASP A 26 25.06 8.34 18.25
N LEU A 27 25.55 8.67 17.05
CA LEU A 27 26.97 8.63 16.70
C LEU A 27 27.48 10.00 16.23
N THR A 28 28.80 10.14 16.14
CA THR A 28 29.43 11.30 15.52
C THR A 28 29.53 11.14 14.00
N GLN A 29 29.52 12.23 13.25
CA GLN A 29 29.66 12.18 11.78
C GLN A 29 30.93 11.44 11.32
N PRO A 30 32.13 11.63 11.94
CA PRO A 30 33.31 10.84 11.59
C PRO A 30 33.14 9.34 11.83
N ALA A 31 32.38 8.95 12.86
CA ALA A 31 32.10 7.53 13.14
C ALA A 31 31.23 6.90 12.04
N ILE A 32 30.18 7.61 11.59
CA ILE A 32 29.35 7.18 10.46
C ILE A 32 30.18 7.04 9.19
N THR A 33 30.96 8.07 8.83
CA THR A 33 31.82 8.04 7.64
C THR A 33 32.78 6.85 7.68
N ARG A 34 33.41 6.60 8.82
CA ARG A 34 34.34 5.47 8.99
C ARG A 34 33.64 4.12 8.85
N ARG A 35 32.44 3.95 9.42
CA ARG A 35 31.64 2.73 9.28
C ARG A 35 31.24 2.45 7.83
N VAL A 36 30.80 3.47 7.10
CA VAL A 36 30.51 3.36 5.66
C VAL A 36 31.75 2.96 4.88
N GLN A 37 32.90 3.61 5.13
CA GLN A 37 34.16 3.28 4.46
C GLN A 37 34.62 1.85 4.75
N ASN A 38 34.48 1.38 5.99
CA ASN A 38 34.78 -0.01 6.35
C ASN A 38 33.88 -0.99 5.58
N PHE A 39 32.61 -0.62 5.37
CA PHE A 39 31.67 -1.44 4.62
C PHE A 39 32.05 -1.54 3.14
N GLU A 40 32.31 -0.40 2.49
CA GLU A 40 32.80 -0.34 1.11
C GLU A 40 34.11 -1.13 0.95
N GLN A 41 35.05 -0.96 1.88
CA GLN A 41 36.32 -1.69 1.88
C GLN A 41 36.13 -3.20 2.04
N ALA A 42 35.20 -3.63 2.90
CA ALA A 42 34.91 -5.05 3.09
C ALA A 42 34.27 -5.70 1.85
N LEU A 43 33.52 -4.92 1.07
CA LEU A 43 32.89 -5.38 -0.18
C LEU A 43 33.77 -5.18 -1.42
N GLY A 44 34.83 -4.37 -1.31
CA GLY A 44 35.73 -4.04 -2.41
C GLY A 44 35.10 -3.15 -3.49
N VAL A 45 34.03 -2.41 -3.16
CA VAL A 45 33.29 -1.56 -4.10
C VAL A 45 32.81 -0.28 -3.42
N GLU A 46 32.81 0.83 -4.18
CA GLU A 46 32.19 2.09 -3.73
C GLU A 46 30.67 2.03 -3.91
N LEU A 47 29.96 2.25 -2.82
CA LEU A 47 28.51 2.23 -2.76
C LEU A 47 27.92 3.63 -2.85
N PHE A 48 28.74 4.67 -2.65
CA PHE A 48 28.36 6.07 -2.83
C PHE A 48 29.18 6.77 -3.92
N ASP A 49 28.53 7.65 -4.67
CA ASP A 49 29.20 8.54 -5.62
C ASP A 49 29.80 9.74 -4.88
N ARG A 50 31.13 9.73 -4.74
CA ARG A 50 31.91 10.78 -4.07
C ARG A 50 31.84 12.14 -4.76
N ASN A 51 31.41 12.21 -6.02
CA ASN A 51 31.33 13.44 -6.80
C ASN A 51 29.98 14.17 -6.64
N THR A 52 29.04 13.60 -5.88
CA THR A 52 27.71 14.17 -5.68
C THR A 52 27.56 14.79 -4.29
N LYS A 53 26.94 15.99 -4.25
CA LYS A 53 26.49 16.65 -3.02
C LYS A 53 25.01 16.99 -3.14
N PRO A 54 24.11 16.43 -2.31
CA PRO A 54 24.37 15.43 -1.26
C PRO A 54 24.85 14.09 -1.85
N LEU A 55 25.47 13.28 -0.99
CA LEU A 55 26.03 11.98 -1.32
C LEU A 55 24.92 11.04 -1.86
N LYS A 56 25.08 10.51 -3.07
CA LYS A 56 24.10 9.59 -3.68
C LYS A 56 24.64 8.17 -3.77
N PRO A 57 23.79 7.14 -3.58
CA PRO A 57 24.21 5.76 -3.78
C PRO A 57 24.50 5.49 -5.26
N THR A 58 25.51 4.66 -5.54
CA THR A 58 25.77 4.12 -6.88
C THR A 58 24.68 3.08 -7.26
N PRO A 59 24.57 2.65 -8.52
CA PRO A 59 23.68 1.56 -8.89
C PRO A 59 23.95 0.27 -8.08
N MET A 60 25.22 -0.03 -7.80
CA MET A 60 25.60 -1.13 -6.91
C MET A 60 25.21 -0.83 -5.46
N GLY A 61 25.41 0.40 -4.99
CA GLY A 61 24.94 0.88 -3.69
C GLY A 61 23.45 0.62 -3.45
N LEU A 62 22.60 0.90 -4.43
CA LEU A 62 21.16 0.62 -4.34
C LEU A 62 20.86 -0.89 -4.24
N GLN A 63 21.57 -1.74 -4.99
CA GLN A 63 21.39 -3.18 -4.91
C GLN A 63 21.85 -3.73 -3.55
N VAL A 64 23.00 -3.27 -3.06
CA VAL A 64 23.53 -3.66 -1.74
C VAL A 64 22.60 -3.18 -0.63
N TYR A 65 22.05 -1.96 -0.73
CA TYR A 65 21.08 -1.42 0.23
C TYR A 65 19.88 -2.35 0.43
N GLN A 66 19.31 -2.88 -0.66
CA GLN A 66 18.20 -3.85 -0.56
C GLN A 66 18.60 -5.12 0.18
N LYS A 67 19.83 -5.62 -0.02
CA LYS A 67 20.34 -6.79 0.69
C LYS A 67 20.61 -6.49 2.17
N CYS A 68 21.16 -5.32 2.47
CA CYS A 68 21.40 -4.86 3.83
C CYS A 68 20.10 -4.77 4.64
N LEU A 69 19.03 -4.22 4.05
CA LEU A 69 17.72 -4.16 4.70
C LEU A 69 17.15 -5.54 5.04
N ALA A 70 17.39 -6.54 4.20
CA ALA A 70 16.98 -7.92 4.50
C ALA A 70 17.83 -8.50 5.65
N ILE A 71 19.15 -8.31 5.62
CA ILE A 71 20.06 -8.79 6.67
C ILE A 71 19.70 -8.22 8.05
N LEU A 72 19.44 -6.91 8.13
CA LEU A 72 19.08 -6.27 9.39
C LEU A 72 17.75 -6.81 9.94
N ARG A 73 16.77 -7.09 9.07
CA ARG A 73 15.51 -7.74 9.48
C ARG A 73 15.70 -9.16 10.01
N GLU A 74 16.55 -9.97 9.38
CA GLU A 74 16.87 -11.32 9.87
C GLU A 74 17.54 -11.28 11.25
N MET A 75 18.38 -10.27 11.47
CA MET A 75 19.01 -10.06 12.76
C MET A 75 18.03 -9.67 13.87
N ASP A 76 17.11 -8.76 13.57
CA ASP A 76 16.06 -8.38 14.51
C ASP A 76 15.18 -9.61 14.81
N SER A 77 14.83 -10.38 13.78
CA SER A 77 14.09 -11.65 13.92
C SER A 77 14.82 -12.66 14.82
N LEU A 78 16.15 -12.78 14.70
CA LEU A 78 16.96 -13.66 15.53
C LEU A 78 17.02 -13.20 16.99
N ARG A 79 17.13 -11.88 17.23
CA ARG A 79 17.07 -11.32 18.59
C ARG A 79 15.71 -11.59 19.23
N GLU A 80 14.66 -11.50 18.44
CA GLU A 80 13.28 -11.66 18.90
C GLU A 80 12.86 -13.11 19.08
N LEU A 81 13.43 -14.06 18.33
CA LEU A 81 13.26 -15.50 18.57
C LEU A 81 13.70 -15.90 19.98
N VAL A 82 14.66 -15.19 20.56
CA VAL A 82 15.11 -15.38 21.95
C VAL A 82 14.24 -14.61 22.95
N ALA A 83 13.46 -13.63 22.49
CA ALA A 83 12.63 -12.75 23.31
C ALA A 83 11.14 -13.16 23.38
N SER A 84 10.79 -14.38 22.97
CA SER A 84 9.41 -14.83 22.65
C SER A 84 8.36 -14.71 23.76
N ASP A 85 8.75 -14.40 25.01
CA ASP A 85 7.83 -14.10 26.12
C ASP A 85 7.54 -12.59 26.29
N THR A 86 8.08 -11.73 25.43
CA THR A 86 7.87 -10.27 25.52
C THR A 86 6.68 -9.85 24.66
N PRO A 87 5.73 -9.06 25.20
CA PRO A 87 4.65 -8.49 24.39
C PRO A 87 5.18 -7.68 23.20
N PRO A 88 4.49 -7.69 22.04
CA PRO A 88 4.84 -6.84 20.90
C PRO A 88 4.93 -5.37 21.32
N SER A 89 6.02 -4.70 20.97
CA SER A 89 6.29 -3.30 21.32
C SER A 89 7.13 -2.60 20.25
N GLY A 90 7.12 -1.27 20.25
CA GLY A 90 7.85 -0.45 19.27
C GLY A 90 6.95 0.17 18.19
N LEU A 91 7.47 0.27 16.97
CA LEU A 91 6.80 0.96 15.86
C LEU A 91 6.24 -0.07 14.86
N LEU A 92 4.94 0.02 14.55
CA LEU A 92 4.27 -0.78 13.53
C LEU A 92 3.88 0.11 12.34
N ARG A 93 4.57 -0.05 11.21
CA ARG A 93 4.39 0.73 9.99
C ARG A 93 3.48 0.00 9.00
N LEU A 94 2.28 0.53 8.80
CA LEU A 94 1.21 -0.07 7.99
C LEU A 94 0.96 0.73 6.70
N GLY A 95 0.77 0.03 5.60
CA GLY A 95 0.36 0.59 4.31
C GLY A 95 -1.06 0.20 3.93
N VAL A 96 -1.86 1.14 3.41
CA VAL A 96 -3.16 0.81 2.80
C VAL A 96 -3.48 1.70 1.60
N PRO A 97 -4.19 1.20 0.57
CA PRO A 97 -4.84 2.07 -0.40
C PRO A 97 -5.75 3.05 0.30
N GLN A 98 -5.81 4.29 -0.17
CA GLN A 98 -6.68 5.32 0.40
C GLN A 98 -8.13 4.83 0.54
N THR A 99 -8.63 4.17 -0.50
CA THR A 99 -9.99 3.59 -0.55
C THR A 99 -10.26 2.58 0.57
N ILE A 100 -9.25 1.80 0.97
CA ILE A 100 -9.33 0.90 2.12
C ILE A 100 -9.17 1.67 3.43
N GLY A 101 -8.25 2.63 3.42
CA GLY A 101 -7.93 3.47 4.56
C GLY A 101 -9.16 4.17 5.14
N ASP A 102 -9.98 4.75 4.26
CA ASP A 102 -11.19 5.49 4.57
C ASP A 102 -12.22 4.66 5.38
N VAL A 103 -12.18 3.33 5.28
CA VAL A 103 -13.17 2.44 5.91
C VAL A 103 -12.61 1.59 7.05
N VAL A 104 -11.34 1.23 6.99
CA VAL A 104 -10.77 0.24 7.92
C VAL A 104 -9.95 0.88 9.04
N LEU A 105 -9.22 1.97 8.76
CA LEU A 105 -8.15 2.41 9.66
C LEU A 105 -8.65 2.82 11.03
N LEU A 106 -9.81 3.48 11.12
CA LEU A 106 -10.33 3.96 12.40
C LEU A 106 -10.53 2.80 13.40
N ASP A 107 -11.24 1.76 12.98
CA ASP A 107 -11.54 0.61 13.84
C ASP A 107 -10.30 -0.26 14.04
N ALA A 108 -9.49 -0.42 12.98
CA ALA A 108 -8.27 -1.22 13.08
C ALA A 108 -7.25 -0.62 14.06
N LEU A 109 -7.02 0.70 14.00
CA LEU A 109 -6.09 1.38 14.89
C LEU A 109 -6.59 1.39 16.34
N LYS A 110 -7.90 1.53 16.56
CA LYS A 110 -8.49 1.41 17.91
C LYS A 110 -8.26 0.02 18.50
N GLN A 111 -8.51 -1.03 17.71
CA GLN A 111 -8.36 -2.41 18.16
C GLN A 111 -6.88 -2.77 18.38
N LEU A 112 -5.99 -2.40 17.47
CA LEU A 112 -4.55 -2.61 17.62
C LEU A 112 -4.00 -1.91 18.88
N ARG A 113 -4.43 -0.68 19.17
CA ARG A 113 -4.02 0.02 20.39
C ARG A 113 -4.51 -0.67 21.67
N GLY A 114 -5.67 -1.32 21.62
CA GLY A 114 -6.23 -2.07 22.75
C GLY A 114 -5.52 -3.41 22.98
N GLU A 115 -5.21 -4.14 21.91
CA GLU A 115 -4.56 -5.45 21.95
C GLU A 115 -3.04 -5.37 22.16
N PHE A 116 -2.40 -4.31 21.63
CA PHE A 116 -0.95 -4.11 21.66
C PHE A 116 -0.61 -2.69 22.16
N PRO A 117 -0.74 -2.41 23.47
CA PRO A 117 -0.65 -1.06 24.01
C PRO A 117 0.75 -0.42 23.88
N ASP A 118 1.79 -1.24 23.82
CA ASP A 118 3.19 -0.79 23.68
C ASP A 118 3.63 -0.61 22.21
N LEU A 119 2.71 -0.81 21.25
CA LEU A 119 2.92 -0.50 19.85
C LEU A 119 2.41 0.89 19.49
N ARG A 120 3.26 1.65 18.81
CA ARG A 120 2.88 2.86 18.08
C ARG A 120 2.63 2.50 16.62
N ALA A 121 1.39 2.61 16.17
CA ALA A 121 1.08 2.45 14.75
C ALA A 121 1.42 3.73 13.97
N GLN A 122 2.09 3.57 12.82
CA GLN A 122 2.28 4.60 11.80
C GLN A 122 1.65 4.10 10.51
N VAL A 123 0.77 4.91 9.91
CA VAL A 123 0.07 4.51 8.69
C VAL A 123 0.49 5.40 7.53
N SER A 124 0.72 4.79 6.36
CA SER A 124 0.87 5.50 5.10
C SER A 124 -0.17 5.02 4.11
N THR A 125 -0.65 5.93 3.25
CA THR A 125 -1.56 5.59 2.16
C THR A 125 -0.86 5.73 0.81
N GLY A 126 -1.28 4.92 -0.16
CA GLY A 126 -0.71 4.95 -1.50
C GLY A 126 -1.22 3.83 -2.39
N TRP A 127 -0.74 3.80 -3.64
CA TRP A 127 -1.09 2.74 -4.58
C TRP A 127 -0.41 1.41 -4.24
N GLY A 128 -1.07 0.30 -4.56
CA GLY A 128 -0.62 -1.04 -4.17
C GLY A 128 0.84 -1.34 -4.55
N SER A 129 1.24 -1.03 -5.78
CA SER A 129 2.64 -1.23 -6.22
C SER A 129 3.65 -0.39 -5.45
N HIS A 130 3.27 0.84 -5.07
CA HIS A 130 4.14 1.71 -4.26
C HIS A 130 4.25 1.21 -2.82
N LEU A 131 3.16 0.72 -2.25
CA LEU A 131 3.16 0.11 -0.91
C LEU A 131 4.01 -1.17 -0.86
N ILE A 132 3.95 -2.00 -1.91
CA ILE A 132 4.84 -3.17 -2.04
C ILE A 132 6.31 -2.73 -2.05
N GLY A 133 6.67 -1.74 -2.88
CA GLY A 133 8.05 -1.23 -2.93
C GLY A 133 8.53 -0.71 -1.57
N LYS A 134 7.65 -0.11 -0.77
CA LYS A 134 7.99 0.32 0.60
C LYS A 134 8.25 -0.84 1.55
N ILE A 135 7.57 -1.98 1.40
CA ILE A 135 7.87 -3.21 2.18
C ILE A 135 9.24 -3.76 1.78
N GLU A 136 9.53 -3.81 0.47
CA GLU A 136 10.84 -4.24 -0.03
C GLU A 136 11.96 -3.36 0.56
N ASN A 137 11.75 -2.04 0.59
CA ASN A 137 12.67 -1.06 1.18
C ASN A 137 12.68 -1.01 2.73
N GLY A 138 11.83 -1.80 3.40
CA GLY A 138 11.72 -1.82 4.87
C GLY A 138 11.23 -0.51 5.46
N GLU A 139 10.51 0.28 4.67
CA GLU A 139 9.78 1.48 5.09
C GLU A 139 8.40 1.13 5.67
N LEU A 140 7.88 -0.04 5.31
CA LEU A 140 6.65 -0.62 5.85
C LEU A 140 6.89 -2.03 6.37
N ASP A 141 6.21 -2.37 7.46
CA ASP A 141 6.25 -3.70 8.07
C ASP A 141 5.12 -4.57 7.50
N ALA A 142 3.97 -3.97 7.16
CA ALA A 142 2.92 -4.64 6.40
C ALA A 142 2.12 -3.67 5.55
N ALA A 143 1.44 -4.17 4.52
CA ALA A 143 0.46 -3.40 3.77
C ALA A 143 -0.70 -4.25 3.28
N ALA A 144 -1.92 -3.72 3.34
CA ALA A 144 -3.01 -4.25 2.53
C ALA A 144 -2.91 -3.67 1.12
N ALA A 145 -3.22 -4.42 0.08
CA ALA A 145 -3.38 -3.88 -1.28
C ALA A 145 -4.31 -4.74 -2.14
N LEU A 146 -4.88 -4.11 -3.17
CA LEU A 146 -5.81 -4.74 -4.11
C LEU A 146 -5.13 -4.95 -5.45
N PHE A 147 -5.19 -6.19 -5.96
CA PHE A 147 -4.65 -6.55 -7.26
C PHE A 147 -5.65 -7.42 -8.05
N PRO A 148 -5.59 -7.41 -9.39
CA PRO A 148 -6.31 -8.38 -10.18
C PRO A 148 -5.89 -9.80 -9.81
N ALA A 149 -6.79 -10.77 -9.99
CA ALA A 149 -6.50 -12.17 -9.75
C ALA A 149 -5.30 -12.65 -10.59
N GLY A 150 -4.48 -13.53 -10.00
CA GLY A 150 -3.31 -14.12 -10.67
C GLY A 150 -2.08 -13.20 -10.79
N LYS A 151 -2.07 -12.06 -10.10
CA LYS A 151 -0.86 -11.22 -9.98
C LYS A 151 0.24 -12.00 -9.28
N ILE A 152 1.43 -12.03 -9.90
CA ILE A 152 2.66 -12.59 -9.31
C ILE A 152 3.36 -11.47 -8.53
N PHE A 153 3.83 -11.80 -7.33
CA PHE A 153 4.52 -10.90 -6.42
C PHE A 153 6.00 -11.30 -6.25
N PRO A 154 6.88 -10.38 -5.83
CA PRO A 154 8.28 -10.69 -5.52
C PRO A 154 8.46 -11.79 -4.47
N ASP A 155 9.52 -12.61 -4.59
CA ASP A 155 9.76 -13.78 -3.72
C ASP A 155 10.18 -13.42 -2.27
N ASN A 156 10.64 -12.19 -2.06
CA ASN A 156 11.12 -11.64 -0.79
C ASN A 156 9.99 -11.10 0.11
N ILE A 157 8.75 -11.07 -0.38
CA ILE A 157 7.57 -10.70 0.41
C ILE A 157 6.60 -11.89 0.47
N ILE A 158 5.86 -11.98 1.57
CA ILE A 158 4.71 -12.85 1.66
C ILE A 158 3.48 -12.05 1.24
N GLY A 159 2.73 -12.58 0.28
CA GLY A 159 1.39 -12.10 -0.05
C GLY A 159 0.37 -13.15 0.39
N GLN A 160 -0.50 -12.80 1.33
CA GLN A 160 -1.63 -13.61 1.75
C GLN A 160 -2.94 -13.01 1.23
N SER A 161 -3.73 -13.78 0.48
CA SER A 161 -5.07 -13.33 0.10
C SER A 161 -5.97 -13.35 1.33
N ILE A 162 -6.57 -12.20 1.64
CA ILE A 162 -7.43 -12.00 2.81
C ILE A 162 -8.89 -11.69 2.43
N GLY A 163 -9.19 -11.63 1.13
CA GLY A 163 -10.55 -11.44 0.65
C GLY A 163 -10.64 -11.10 -0.82
N LYS A 164 -11.87 -10.90 -1.29
CA LYS A 164 -12.18 -10.43 -2.63
C LYS A 164 -13.12 -9.24 -2.57
N MET A 165 -13.02 -8.38 -3.56
CA MET A 165 -13.75 -7.14 -3.62
C MET A 165 -14.32 -6.94 -5.02
N GLU A 166 -15.64 -6.84 -5.11
CA GLU A 166 -16.33 -6.49 -6.34
C GLU A 166 -16.23 -4.98 -6.57
N LEU A 167 -15.86 -4.60 -7.80
CA LEU A 167 -15.97 -3.23 -8.28
C LEU A 167 -17.29 -3.05 -9.03
N VAL A 168 -17.92 -1.90 -8.81
CA VAL A 168 -19.18 -1.53 -9.45
C VAL A 168 -19.04 -0.21 -10.18
N VAL A 169 -19.69 -0.13 -11.35
CA VAL A 169 -19.89 1.14 -12.04
C VAL A 169 -21.10 1.81 -11.43
N VAL A 170 -20.98 3.08 -11.06
CA VAL A 170 -22.03 3.85 -10.38
C VAL A 170 -22.35 5.12 -11.15
N CYS A 171 -23.60 5.55 -11.09
CA CYS A 171 -24.03 6.84 -11.64
C CYS A 171 -25.08 7.50 -10.75
N ALA A 172 -25.37 8.78 -10.99
CA ALA A 172 -26.52 9.45 -10.39
C ALA A 172 -27.82 8.75 -10.80
N LYS A 173 -28.71 8.52 -9.83
CA LYS A 173 -29.99 7.82 -10.01
C LYS A 173 -30.87 8.44 -11.10
N GLY A 174 -30.85 9.77 -11.23
CA GLY A 174 -31.58 10.49 -12.29
C GLY A 174 -30.99 10.35 -13.70
N LEU A 175 -29.73 9.91 -13.82
CA LEU A 175 -29.00 9.74 -15.09
C LEU A 175 -28.77 8.27 -15.45
N ALA A 176 -29.39 7.35 -14.70
CA ALA A 176 -29.30 5.93 -14.96
C ALA A 176 -29.87 5.60 -16.36
N PRO A 177 -29.11 4.91 -17.22
CA PRO A 177 -29.65 4.42 -18.48
C PRO A 177 -30.86 3.52 -18.24
N LYS A 178 -31.84 3.50 -19.16
CA LYS A 178 -33.02 2.63 -19.03
C LYS A 178 -32.70 1.14 -19.08
N LYS A 179 -31.64 0.76 -19.82
CA LYS A 179 -31.19 -0.63 -20.02
C LYS A 179 -29.66 -0.71 -20.14
N PRO A 180 -28.89 -0.50 -19.06
CA PRO A 180 -27.44 -0.62 -19.10
C PRO A 180 -27.08 -2.11 -19.16
N GLY A 181 -26.75 -2.60 -20.35
CA GLY A 181 -26.34 -3.99 -20.56
C GLY A 181 -24.82 -4.15 -20.67
N LYS A 182 -24.14 -3.13 -21.20
CA LYS A 182 -22.72 -3.10 -21.49
C LYS A 182 -22.08 -1.76 -21.14
N LEU A 183 -20.76 -1.72 -20.97
CA LEU A 183 -20.02 -0.46 -20.78
C LEU A 183 -20.29 0.54 -21.91
N ALA A 184 -20.37 0.06 -23.15
CA ALA A 184 -20.69 0.86 -24.33
C ALA A 184 -22.01 1.64 -24.21
N ASP A 185 -23.01 1.09 -23.52
CA ASP A 185 -24.32 1.73 -23.36
C ASP A 185 -24.26 3.01 -22.49
N CYS A 186 -23.18 3.17 -21.73
CA CYS A 186 -22.97 4.27 -20.80
C CYS A 186 -21.82 5.19 -21.23
N TYR A 187 -21.17 4.87 -22.35
CA TYR A 187 -19.91 5.47 -22.80
C TYR A 187 -19.92 7.00 -22.83
N GLU A 188 -21.01 7.60 -23.33
CA GLU A 188 -21.10 9.04 -23.51
C GLU A 188 -21.12 9.85 -22.21
N GLN A 189 -21.46 9.22 -21.08
CA GLN A 189 -21.52 9.89 -19.78
C GLN A 189 -20.11 10.29 -19.28
N GLY A 190 -19.05 9.64 -19.78
CA GLY A 190 -17.69 9.84 -19.31
C GLY A 190 -17.49 9.42 -17.84
N TRP A 191 -16.30 9.64 -17.30
CA TRP A 191 -15.90 9.08 -16.02
C TRP A 191 -15.33 10.10 -15.03
N VAL A 192 -15.69 9.92 -13.76
CA VAL A 192 -15.01 10.51 -12.59
C VAL A 192 -14.18 9.39 -11.96
N LEU A 193 -12.85 9.47 -12.07
CA LEU A 193 -11.95 8.37 -11.66
C LEU A 193 -10.86 8.83 -10.69
N ASN A 194 -10.27 7.86 -10.03
CA ASN A 194 -8.97 8.04 -9.40
C ASN A 194 -7.90 8.38 -10.46
N PRO A 195 -6.82 9.09 -10.09
CA PRO A 195 -5.69 9.32 -10.98
C PRO A 195 -4.95 8.04 -11.36
N ASP A 196 -3.97 8.20 -12.24
CA ASP A 196 -3.12 7.10 -12.69
C ASP A 196 -2.37 6.41 -11.53
N GLY A 197 -2.11 5.11 -11.70
CA GLY A 197 -1.57 4.22 -10.67
C GLY A 197 -2.64 3.45 -9.89
N CYS A 198 -3.93 3.81 -10.04
CA CYS A 198 -5.04 3.03 -9.49
C CYS A 198 -5.31 1.76 -10.32
N GLY A 199 -5.26 0.60 -9.66
CA GLY A 199 -5.52 -0.70 -10.31
C GLY A 199 -6.93 -0.85 -10.88
N PHE A 200 -7.92 -0.18 -10.30
CA PHE A 200 -9.32 -0.20 -10.78
C PHE A 200 -9.44 0.47 -12.15
N ARG A 201 -8.83 1.66 -12.27
CA ARG A 201 -8.77 2.44 -13.50
C ARG A 201 -8.04 1.69 -14.60
N ALA A 202 -6.90 1.06 -14.29
CA ALA A 202 -6.17 0.25 -15.26
C ALA A 202 -7.00 -0.92 -15.80
N GLY A 203 -7.78 -1.59 -14.93
CA GLY A 203 -8.72 -2.64 -15.32
C GLY A 203 -9.83 -2.14 -16.26
N LEU A 204 -10.45 -1.00 -15.91
CA LEU A 204 -11.47 -0.36 -16.75
C LEU A 204 -10.92 0.04 -18.12
N GLN A 205 -9.75 0.71 -18.13
CA GLN A 205 -9.09 1.13 -19.36
C GLN A 205 -8.84 -0.06 -20.28
N ARG A 206 -8.35 -1.18 -19.74
CA ARG A 206 -8.13 -2.41 -20.51
C ARG A 206 -9.43 -2.93 -21.12
N THR A 207 -10.50 -3.03 -20.34
CA THR A 207 -11.79 -3.51 -20.87
C THR A 207 -12.38 -2.57 -21.92
N LEU A 208 -12.28 -1.24 -21.74
CA LEU A 208 -12.73 -0.28 -22.76
C LEU A 208 -11.93 -0.45 -24.06
N THR A 209 -10.60 -0.55 -23.96
CA THR A 209 -9.74 -0.76 -25.12
C THR A 209 -10.05 -2.07 -25.84
N ASP A 210 -10.28 -3.17 -25.10
CA ASP A 210 -10.66 -4.47 -25.67
C ASP A 210 -12.01 -4.41 -26.42
N GLN A 211 -12.85 -3.43 -26.11
CA GLN A 211 -14.12 -3.14 -26.81
C GLN A 211 -13.97 -2.08 -27.92
N GLY A 212 -12.77 -1.58 -28.19
CA GLY A 212 -12.53 -0.52 -29.18
C GLY A 212 -12.96 0.88 -28.73
N LEU A 213 -13.14 1.08 -27.42
CA LEU A 213 -13.55 2.34 -26.80
C LEU A 213 -12.37 3.04 -26.13
N SER A 214 -12.32 4.36 -26.17
CA SER A 214 -11.31 5.15 -25.43
C SER A 214 -11.84 5.58 -24.05
N MET A 215 -10.97 5.86 -23.10
CA MET A 215 -11.42 6.31 -21.77
C MET A 215 -11.72 7.81 -21.78
N LYS A 216 -13.00 8.17 -21.77
CA LYS A 216 -13.48 9.55 -21.66
C LYS A 216 -13.49 10.00 -20.21
N VAL A 217 -12.39 10.58 -19.73
CA VAL A 217 -12.28 11.10 -18.36
C VAL A 217 -12.85 12.52 -18.31
N ASN A 218 -13.90 12.72 -17.51
CA ASN A 218 -14.46 14.05 -17.25
C ASN A 218 -13.69 14.74 -16.11
N LEU A 219 -13.34 13.98 -15.08
CA LEU A 219 -12.66 14.50 -13.89
C LEU A 219 -11.80 13.42 -13.22
N GLU A 220 -10.68 13.84 -12.64
CA GLU A 220 -9.83 13.01 -11.81
C GLU A 220 -9.78 13.53 -10.37
N THR A 221 -9.97 12.64 -9.40
CA THR A 221 -9.98 13.02 -7.99
C THR A 221 -9.46 11.90 -7.09
N PHE A 222 -8.83 12.28 -5.99
CA PHE A 222 -8.46 11.36 -4.91
C PHE A 222 -9.52 11.36 -3.82
N GLY A 223 -9.86 10.17 -3.33
CA GLY A 223 -10.79 9.97 -2.22
C GLY A 223 -12.17 9.51 -2.68
N THR A 224 -12.68 8.48 -2.02
CA THR A 224 -13.90 7.79 -2.49
C THR A 224 -15.15 8.65 -2.31
N GLU A 225 -15.31 9.33 -1.18
CA GLU A 225 -16.49 10.17 -0.92
C GLU A 225 -16.57 11.37 -1.88
N LEU A 226 -15.44 12.01 -2.18
CA LEU A 226 -15.42 13.10 -3.15
C LEU A 226 -15.77 12.60 -4.55
N GLN A 227 -15.22 11.46 -4.97
CA GLN A 227 -15.60 10.83 -6.24
C GLN A 227 -17.11 10.55 -6.28
N LEU A 228 -17.67 9.92 -5.25
CA LEU A 228 -19.09 9.57 -5.19
C LEU A 228 -20.01 10.80 -5.14
N GLY A 229 -19.61 11.88 -4.46
CA GLY A 229 -20.34 13.14 -4.45
C GLY A 229 -20.42 13.79 -5.83
N LEU A 230 -19.31 13.81 -6.59
CA LEU A 230 -19.28 14.35 -7.94
C LEU A 230 -20.10 13.50 -8.93
N VAL A 231 -20.09 12.18 -8.76
CA VAL A 231 -20.95 11.27 -9.53
C VAL A 231 -22.42 11.49 -9.18
N ALA A 232 -22.76 11.70 -7.90
CA ALA A 232 -24.12 11.99 -7.47
C ALA A 232 -24.66 13.30 -8.04
N ASP A 233 -23.79 14.30 -8.22
CA ASP A 233 -24.08 15.57 -8.90
C ASP A 233 -24.16 15.45 -10.44
N GLY A 234 -23.96 14.24 -10.97
CA GLY A 234 -24.15 13.94 -12.39
C GLY A 234 -22.95 14.25 -13.28
N MET A 235 -21.75 14.40 -12.72
CA MET A 235 -20.54 14.70 -13.50
C MET A 235 -19.98 13.52 -14.30
N GLY A 236 -20.58 12.33 -14.18
CA GLY A 236 -20.23 11.15 -14.97
C GLY A 236 -20.39 9.84 -14.18
N LEU A 237 -19.75 8.78 -14.68
CA LEU A 237 -19.72 7.46 -14.05
C LEU A 237 -18.58 7.35 -13.03
N GLY A 238 -18.82 6.66 -11.92
CA GLY A 238 -17.79 6.26 -10.97
C GLY A 238 -17.44 4.78 -11.09
N LEU A 239 -16.23 4.41 -10.68
CA LEU A 239 -15.81 3.03 -10.49
C LEU A 239 -15.27 2.87 -9.08
N VAL A 240 -16.01 2.14 -8.25
CA VAL A 240 -15.69 1.99 -6.82
C VAL A 240 -15.93 0.56 -6.34
N PRO A 241 -15.27 0.14 -5.26
CA PRO A 241 -15.68 -1.05 -4.54
C PRO A 241 -17.11 -0.97 -3.99
N ARG A 242 -17.88 -2.05 -4.14
CA ARG A 242 -19.26 -2.13 -3.63
C ARG A 242 -19.37 -1.79 -2.13
N PRO A 243 -18.51 -2.27 -1.21
CA PRO A 243 -18.63 -1.93 0.21
C PRO A 243 -18.46 -0.43 0.50
N LEU A 244 -17.71 0.30 -0.33
CA LEU A 244 -17.53 1.74 -0.16
C LEU A 244 -18.75 2.52 -0.65
N LEU A 245 -19.35 2.07 -1.76
CA LEU A 245 -20.63 2.63 -2.20
C LEU A 245 -21.68 2.53 -1.09
N GLU A 246 -21.86 1.35 -0.48
CA GLU A 246 -22.89 1.13 0.55
C GLU A 246 -22.66 1.96 1.83
N ARG A 247 -21.44 2.43 2.08
CA ARG A 247 -21.08 3.26 3.26
C ARG A 247 -21.09 4.76 2.97
N SER A 248 -21.24 5.16 1.70
CA SER A 248 -21.12 6.56 1.32
C SER A 248 -22.29 7.41 1.79
N ALA A 249 -22.01 8.67 2.13
CA ALA A 249 -23.06 9.65 2.43
C ALA A 249 -23.97 9.93 1.22
N HIS A 250 -23.50 9.62 0.00
CA HIS A 250 -24.22 9.83 -1.25
C HIS A 250 -25.01 8.61 -1.74
N ARG A 251 -25.02 7.51 -0.97
CA ARG A 251 -25.56 6.21 -1.39
C ARG A 251 -26.98 6.27 -1.97
N GLU A 252 -27.87 7.07 -1.40
CA GLU A 252 -29.28 7.20 -1.82
C GLU A 252 -29.46 7.90 -3.17
N GLN A 253 -28.47 8.72 -3.58
CA GLN A 253 -28.47 9.46 -4.84
C GLN A 253 -27.85 8.66 -5.98
N LEU A 254 -27.23 7.53 -5.65
CA LEU A 254 -26.42 6.73 -6.56
C LEU A 254 -27.08 5.39 -6.86
N VAL A 255 -26.79 4.86 -8.04
CA VAL A 255 -27.18 3.52 -8.44
C VAL A 255 -26.00 2.79 -9.08
N ALA A 256 -25.81 1.53 -8.68
CA ALA A 256 -24.86 0.64 -9.33
C ALA A 256 -25.47 0.07 -10.63
N LEU A 257 -24.74 0.15 -11.73
CA LEU A 257 -25.21 -0.28 -13.05
C LEU A 257 -25.04 -1.80 -13.23
N PRO A 258 -26.10 -2.54 -13.60
CA PRO A 258 -26.06 -4.00 -13.81
C PRO A 258 -25.42 -4.39 -15.15
N LEU A 259 -24.13 -4.11 -15.32
CA LEU A 259 -23.39 -4.42 -16.54
C LEU A 259 -23.10 -5.93 -16.66
N LYS A 260 -23.27 -6.49 -17.86
CA LYS A 260 -23.05 -7.92 -18.14
C LYS A 260 -21.61 -8.24 -18.53
N ASP A 261 -20.95 -7.29 -19.18
CA ASP A 261 -19.62 -7.40 -19.78
C ASP A 261 -18.50 -6.87 -18.87
N PHE A 262 -18.83 -6.25 -17.74
CA PHE A 262 -17.86 -5.69 -16.80
C PHE A 262 -18.25 -5.96 -15.36
N LYS A 263 -17.60 -6.97 -14.76
CA LYS A 263 -17.77 -7.38 -13.36
C LYS A 263 -16.40 -7.64 -12.73
N PRO A 264 -15.59 -6.58 -12.53
CA PRO A 264 -14.23 -6.77 -12.05
C PRO A 264 -14.25 -7.23 -10.60
N VAL A 265 -13.44 -8.23 -10.31
CA VAL A 265 -13.16 -8.68 -8.94
C VAL A 265 -11.68 -8.48 -8.69
N MET A 266 -11.38 -7.82 -7.58
CA MET A 266 -10.03 -7.58 -7.09
C MET A 266 -9.78 -8.49 -5.90
N ASP A 267 -8.63 -9.14 -5.87
CA ASP A 267 -8.18 -9.87 -4.69
C ASP A 267 -7.54 -8.85 -3.73
N LEU A 268 -7.96 -8.93 -2.47
CA LEU A 268 -7.38 -8.17 -1.38
C LEU A 268 -6.30 -9.01 -0.72
N TRP A 269 -5.12 -8.43 -0.62
CA TRP A 269 -3.93 -9.09 -0.11
C TRP A 269 -3.39 -8.34 1.10
N LEU A 270 -2.88 -9.10 2.07
CA LEU A 270 -1.97 -8.62 3.08
C LEU A 270 -0.55 -8.98 2.65
N PHE A 271 0.32 -7.98 2.59
CA PHE A 271 1.73 -8.11 2.26
C PHE A 271 2.58 -7.79 3.47
N TYR A 272 3.63 -8.58 3.67
CA TYR A 272 4.62 -8.37 4.72
C TYR A 272 5.93 -9.08 4.36
N PRO A 273 7.06 -8.72 4.98
CA PRO A 273 8.32 -9.46 4.85
C PRO A 273 8.17 -10.91 5.30
N ARG A 274 9.06 -11.80 4.86
CA ARG A 274 9.02 -13.22 5.26
C ARG A 274 9.08 -13.43 6.77
N PHE A 275 9.76 -12.53 7.47
CA PHE A 275 9.92 -12.55 8.92
C PHE A 275 9.51 -11.20 9.50
N LEU A 276 8.54 -11.24 10.40
CA LEU A 276 8.01 -10.08 11.11
C LEU A 276 8.42 -10.03 12.58
N GLY A 277 8.99 -11.12 13.09
CA GLY A 277 9.37 -11.25 14.49
C GLY A 277 8.21 -10.90 15.43
N ASN A 278 8.42 -9.98 16.37
CA ASN A 278 7.41 -9.58 17.36
C ASN A 278 6.18 -8.87 16.74
N LEU A 279 6.26 -8.42 15.48
CA LEU A 279 5.16 -7.79 14.76
C LEU A 279 4.22 -8.80 14.08
N GLN A 280 4.51 -10.10 14.13
CA GLN A 280 3.70 -11.13 13.49
C GLN A 280 2.22 -11.06 13.92
N ALA A 281 1.95 -11.13 15.23
CA ALA A 281 0.58 -11.09 15.74
C ALA A 281 -0.14 -9.75 15.44
N PRO A 282 0.48 -8.56 15.62
CA PRO A 282 -0.11 -7.29 15.20
C PRO A 282 -0.45 -7.21 13.71
N VAL A 283 0.42 -7.73 12.82
CA VAL A 283 0.18 -7.74 11.38
C VAL A 283 -0.97 -8.69 11.01
N GLU A 284 -1.04 -9.87 11.62
CA GLU A 284 -2.15 -10.80 11.44
C GLU A 284 -3.48 -10.21 11.92
N ALA A 285 -3.48 -9.58 13.09
CA ALA A 285 -4.64 -8.87 13.63
C ALA A 285 -5.10 -7.77 12.66
N PHE A 286 -4.16 -6.95 12.15
CA PHE A 286 -4.44 -5.93 11.14
C PHE A 286 -5.04 -6.53 9.86
N GLY A 287 -4.49 -7.63 9.35
CA GLY A 287 -5.02 -8.35 8.20
C GLY A 287 -6.45 -8.84 8.40
N ALA A 288 -6.74 -9.43 9.55
CA ALA A 288 -8.08 -9.89 9.92
C ALA A 288 -9.08 -8.72 10.01
N LEU A 289 -8.65 -7.58 10.56
CA LEU A 289 -9.44 -6.35 10.65
C LEU A 289 -9.82 -5.81 9.28
N VAL A 290 -8.84 -5.73 8.39
CA VAL A 290 -9.02 -5.33 6.99
C VAL A 290 -10.00 -6.28 6.28
N ALA A 291 -9.80 -7.58 6.42
CA ALA A 291 -10.67 -8.60 5.81
C ALA A 291 -12.13 -8.48 6.28
N ARG A 292 -12.35 -8.26 7.59
CA ARG A 292 -13.68 -8.16 8.19
C ARG A 292 -14.43 -6.92 7.71
N SER A 293 -13.78 -5.76 7.71
CA SER A 293 -14.41 -4.49 7.38
C SER A 293 -14.85 -4.36 5.92
N LEU A 294 -14.31 -5.20 5.04
CA LEU A 294 -14.56 -5.17 3.60
C LEU A 294 -15.46 -6.30 3.12
N LYS A 295 -15.92 -7.19 4.02
CA LYS A 295 -17.02 -8.11 3.70
C LYS A 295 -18.29 -7.29 3.42
N PRO A 296 -19.13 -7.72 2.46
CA PRO A 296 -20.44 -7.11 2.27
C PRO A 296 -21.20 -7.11 3.60
N VAL A 297 -21.85 -5.99 3.92
CA VAL A 297 -22.82 -5.94 5.02
C VAL A 297 -24.05 -6.74 4.56
N SER A 298 -23.98 -8.07 4.55
CA SER A 298 -25.16 -8.89 4.29
C SER A 298 -26.02 -8.89 5.55
N ALA A 299 -27.15 -8.18 5.47
CA ALA A 299 -28.35 -8.34 6.29
C ALA A 299 -28.11 -8.49 7.81
N ALA A 300 -27.72 -7.39 8.47
CA ALA A 300 -28.05 -7.20 9.88
C ALA A 300 -29.45 -6.56 9.96
N ALA A 301 -30.47 -7.36 9.65
CA ALA A 301 -31.88 -7.22 10.05
C ALA A 301 -32.67 -8.40 9.47
#